data_AF-A0A352KT96-F1
#
_entry.id   AF-A0A352KT96-F1
#
_cell.length_a   1.000
_cell.length_b   1.000
_cell.length_c   1.000
_cell.angle_alpha   90.00
_cell.angle_beta   90.00
_cell.angle_gamma   90.00
#
_symmetry.space_group_name_H-M   'P 1'
#
loop_
_entity.id
_entity.type
_entity.pdbx_description
1 polymer ?
#
loop_
_entity_poly.entity_id
_entity_poly.type
_entity_poly.pdbx_seq_one_letter_code
_entity_poly.pdbx_strand_id
1 'polypeptide(L)'
;MEAGNIFKLGTRFSEELGAHYTDEKGEKKPLVMGCYGIGLGRLMATVVEVHNDEKGIVWPREISPFAIHLIEIPSKKTEIKKQARKLYKLLLAENAEVLYDDRGVSAGVKFADADLIGCPLRIVVSERTLESGCVEVKERSKTKAKLIKINKLKAVIKNHV
;
A
#
# COMPACT_ATOMS: atom_id res chain seq x y z
N MET A 1 2.02 10.06 -19.81
CA MET A 1 1.68 11.15 -18.86
C MET A 1 2.97 11.75 -18.32
N GLU A 2 3.11 13.07 -18.23
CA GLU A 2 4.29 13.70 -17.60
C GLU A 2 4.11 13.75 -16.08
N ALA A 3 4.86 12.91 -15.34
CA ALA A 3 4.77 12.79 -13.88
C ALA A 3 5.81 13.65 -13.14
N GLY A 4 6.82 14.16 -13.83
CA GLY A 4 7.83 15.04 -13.28
C GLY A 4 8.69 15.70 -14.34
N ASN A 5 9.40 16.74 -13.96
CA ASN A 5 10.21 17.55 -14.84
C ASN A 5 11.43 18.15 -14.12
N ILE A 6 12.50 18.36 -14.88
CA ILE A 6 13.75 18.95 -14.41
C ILE A 6 14.15 20.09 -15.34
N PHE A 7 14.48 21.24 -14.76
CA PHE A 7 14.85 22.44 -15.52
C PHE A 7 16.12 23.08 -14.99
N LYS A 8 16.99 23.47 -15.92
CA LYS A 8 18.11 24.39 -15.63
C LYS A 8 17.56 25.81 -15.72
N LEU A 9 17.38 26.45 -14.57
CA LEU A 9 16.88 27.83 -14.49
C LEU A 9 17.99 28.85 -14.79
N GLY A 10 19.25 28.44 -14.64
CA GLY A 10 20.38 29.35 -14.82
C GLY A 10 20.35 30.44 -13.75
N THR A 11 20.60 31.67 -14.13
CA THR A 11 20.71 32.81 -13.20
C THR A 11 19.48 33.72 -13.19
N ARG A 12 18.45 33.40 -13.99
CA ARG A 12 17.27 34.26 -14.21
C ARG A 12 16.67 34.79 -12.90
N PHE A 13 16.35 33.89 -11.96
CA PHE A 13 15.72 34.30 -10.70
C PHE A 13 16.71 34.90 -9.70
N SER A 14 17.95 34.39 -9.66
CA SER A 14 18.97 34.92 -8.76
C SER A 14 19.38 36.35 -9.10
N GLU A 15 19.39 36.72 -10.38
CA GLU A 15 19.65 38.08 -10.84
C GLU A 15 18.50 39.02 -10.45
N GLU A 16 17.25 38.63 -10.73
CA GLU A 16 16.06 39.44 -10.43
C GLU A 16 15.81 39.59 -8.91
N LEU A 17 16.05 38.54 -8.12
CA LEU A 17 15.78 38.52 -6.67
C LEU A 17 16.99 38.94 -5.82
N GLY A 18 18.13 39.24 -6.45
CA GLY A 18 19.33 39.69 -5.73
C GLY A 18 20.09 38.58 -4.99
N ALA A 19 19.85 37.30 -5.30
CA ALA A 19 20.49 36.16 -4.65
C ALA A 19 21.88 35.86 -5.23
N HIS A 20 22.93 36.29 -4.54
CA HIS A 20 24.32 36.19 -5.00
C HIS A 20 25.22 35.51 -3.97
N TYR A 21 26.34 34.96 -4.44
CA TYR A 21 27.45 34.49 -3.60
C TYR A 21 28.74 35.25 -3.97
N THR A 22 29.72 35.23 -3.08
CA THR A 22 31.07 35.73 -3.36
C THR A 22 31.94 34.56 -3.76
N ASP A 23 32.60 34.63 -4.91
CA ASP A 23 33.48 33.57 -5.38
C ASP A 23 34.89 33.65 -4.78
N GLU A 24 35.76 32.73 -5.17
CA GLU A 24 37.15 32.65 -4.70
C GLU A 24 38.00 33.88 -5.02
N LYS A 25 37.57 34.71 -5.99
CA LYS A 25 38.24 35.96 -6.38
C LYS A 25 37.68 37.18 -5.66
N GLY A 26 36.66 37.00 -4.81
CA GLY A 26 35.96 38.09 -4.15
C GLY A 26 34.86 38.73 -5.01
N GLU A 27 34.54 38.16 -6.18
CA GLU A 27 33.53 38.70 -7.10
C GLU A 27 32.13 38.25 -6.68
N LYS A 28 31.16 39.17 -6.75
CA LYS A 28 29.75 38.85 -6.48
C LYS A 28 29.12 38.23 -7.73
N LYS A 29 28.71 36.96 -7.65
CA LYS A 29 28.11 36.20 -8.75
C LYS A 29 26.69 35.72 -8.41
N PRO A 30 25.75 35.74 -9.37
CA PRO A 30 24.42 35.19 -9.15
C PRO A 30 24.48 33.67 -8.97
N LEU A 31 23.58 33.13 -8.16
CA LEU A 31 23.46 31.68 -7.95
C LEU A 31 22.95 30.97 -9.23
N VAL A 32 23.63 29.92 -9.68
CA VAL A 32 23.10 29.07 -10.76
C VAL A 32 22.05 28.12 -10.19
N MET A 33 20.82 28.22 -10.68
CA MET A 33 19.66 27.50 -10.15
C MET A 33 19.19 26.36 -11.05
N GLY A 34 18.70 25.31 -10.41
CA GLY A 34 17.93 24.24 -11.03
C GLY A 34 16.60 24.07 -10.30
N CYS A 35 15.57 23.59 -11.00
CA CYS A 35 14.28 23.26 -10.43
C CYS A 35 13.87 21.86 -10.82
N TYR A 36 13.29 21.13 -9.87
CA TYR A 36 12.86 19.74 -10.01
C TYR A 36 11.45 19.64 -9.44
N GLY A 37 10.52 19.12 -10.24
CA GLY A 37 9.13 18.99 -9.84
C GLY A 37 8.62 17.58 -10.11
N ILE A 38 7.91 17.00 -9.14
CA ILE A 38 7.16 15.75 -9.30
C ILE A 38 5.71 16.05 -8.95
N GLY A 39 4.80 15.75 -9.87
CA GLY A 39 3.37 15.91 -9.63
C GLY A 39 2.83 14.74 -8.82
N LEU A 40 2.87 14.80 -7.48
CA LEU A 40 2.48 13.68 -6.62
C LEU A 40 1.04 13.19 -6.87
N GLY A 41 0.07 14.10 -7.01
CA GLY A 41 -1.31 13.72 -7.33
C GLY A 41 -1.46 13.05 -8.70
N ARG A 42 -0.66 13.50 -9.68
CA ARG A 42 -0.55 12.88 -11.00
C ARG A 42 0.08 11.49 -10.92
N LEU A 43 1.16 11.35 -10.16
CA LEU A 43 1.83 10.08 -9.95
C LEU A 43 0.88 9.03 -9.36
N MET A 44 0.06 9.42 -8.38
CA MET A 44 -0.97 8.54 -7.81
C MET A 44 -1.96 8.05 -8.87
N ALA A 45 -2.47 8.94 -9.73
CA ALA A 45 -3.36 8.57 -10.82
C ALA A 45 -2.67 7.64 -11.83
N THR A 46 -1.42 7.92 -12.20
CA THR A 46 -0.62 7.05 -13.09
C THR A 46 -0.40 5.66 -12.50
N VAL A 47 -0.14 5.55 -11.19
CA VAL A 47 -0.02 4.26 -10.52
C VAL A 47 -1.30 3.45 -10.71
N VAL A 48 -2.46 4.03 -10.47
CA VAL A 48 -3.74 3.34 -10.64
C VAL A 48 -3.98 2.96 -12.10
N GLU A 49 -3.66 3.84 -13.05
CA GLU A 49 -3.79 3.60 -14.49
C GLU A 49 -2.93 2.42 -14.97
N VAL A 50 -1.71 2.28 -14.43
CA VAL A 50 -0.78 1.20 -14.79
C VAL A 50 -1.03 -0.08 -13.98
N HIS A 51 -1.51 0.04 -12.75
CA HIS A 51 -1.69 -1.07 -11.81
C HIS A 51 -3.15 -1.26 -11.41
N ASN A 52 -3.95 -1.74 -12.35
CA ASN A 52 -5.34 -2.15 -12.14
C ASN A 52 -5.66 -3.42 -12.92
N ASP A 53 -6.81 -4.01 -12.60
CA ASP A 53 -7.48 -5.01 -13.44
C ASP A 53 -9.00 -4.73 -13.46
N GLU A 54 -9.76 -5.61 -14.10
CA GLU A 54 -11.23 -5.50 -14.20
C GLU A 54 -11.95 -5.41 -12.85
N LYS A 55 -11.28 -5.78 -11.74
CA LYS A 55 -11.85 -5.78 -10.39
C LYS A 55 -11.43 -4.57 -9.56
N GLY A 56 -10.53 -3.72 -10.06
CA GLY A 56 -10.11 -2.49 -9.39
C GLY A 56 -8.59 -2.35 -9.27
N ILE A 57 -8.17 -1.63 -8.23
CA ILE A 57 -6.77 -1.22 -8.07
C ILE A 57 -5.91 -2.42 -7.63
N VAL A 58 -4.65 -2.45 -8.07
CA VAL A 58 -3.63 -3.42 -7.63
C VAL A 58 -2.42 -2.64 -7.13
N TRP A 59 -2.45 -2.17 -5.88
CA TRP A 59 -1.38 -1.30 -5.38
C TRP A 59 0.00 -1.99 -5.40
N PRO A 60 1.06 -1.27 -5.83
CA PRO A 60 2.42 -1.62 -5.45
C PRO A 60 2.53 -1.63 -3.92
N ARG A 61 3.38 -2.49 -3.37
CA ARG A 61 3.43 -2.75 -1.92
C ARG A 61 3.90 -1.53 -1.14
N GLU A 62 4.79 -0.77 -1.74
CA GLU A 62 5.51 0.37 -1.17
C GLU A 62 4.60 1.58 -0.93
N ILE A 63 3.46 1.65 -1.62
CA ILE A 63 2.54 2.79 -1.59
C ILE A 63 1.09 2.39 -1.35
N SER A 64 0.85 1.12 -0.99
CA SER A 64 -0.49 0.68 -0.64
C SER A 64 -0.94 1.33 0.67
N PRO A 65 -2.20 1.75 0.80
CA PRO A 65 -2.70 2.32 2.06
C PRO A 65 -2.71 1.29 3.21
N PHE A 66 -2.81 0.01 2.89
CA PHE A 66 -2.66 -1.09 3.84
C PHE A 66 -2.04 -2.29 3.13
N ALA A 67 -0.98 -2.84 3.69
CA ALA A 67 -0.33 -4.05 3.17
C ALA A 67 -1.28 -5.26 3.17
N ILE A 68 -2.14 -5.38 4.19
CA ILE A 68 -2.99 -6.56 4.41
C ILE A 68 -4.46 -6.16 4.59
N HIS A 69 -5.35 -6.79 3.82
CA HIS A 69 -6.79 -6.79 4.07
C HIS A 69 -7.20 -8.09 4.78
N LEU A 70 -7.44 -7.99 6.08
CA LEU A 70 -7.93 -9.09 6.92
C LEU A 70 -9.45 -9.14 6.87
N ILE A 71 -10.00 -10.23 6.33
CA ILE A 71 -11.44 -10.41 6.16
C ILE A 71 -11.93 -11.47 7.16
N GLU A 72 -12.81 -11.05 8.06
CA GLU A 72 -13.61 -11.96 8.88
C GLU A 72 -14.89 -12.32 8.13
N ILE A 73 -15.07 -13.62 7.86
CA ILE A 73 -16.33 -14.14 7.33
C ILE A 73 -17.34 -14.26 8.48
N PRO A 74 -18.51 -13.61 8.41
CA PRO A 74 -19.51 -13.71 9.46
C PRO A 74 -19.91 -15.16 9.76
N SER A 75 -19.94 -15.51 11.04
CA SER A 75 -20.46 -16.78 11.52
C SER A 75 -21.23 -16.56 12.83
N LYS A 76 -22.14 -17.48 13.12
CA LYS A 76 -22.85 -17.54 14.40
C LYS A 76 -21.91 -17.90 15.57
N LYS A 77 -20.76 -18.50 15.28
CA LYS A 77 -19.76 -18.87 16.29
C LYS A 77 -18.91 -17.67 16.68
N THR A 78 -18.91 -17.33 17.97
CA THR A 78 -18.07 -16.26 18.55
C THR A 78 -16.56 -16.52 18.41
N GLU A 79 -16.17 -17.79 18.24
CA GLU A 79 -14.77 -18.20 18.11
C GLU A 79 -14.10 -17.59 16.86
N ILE A 80 -14.83 -17.39 15.75
CA ILE A 80 -14.25 -16.79 14.54
C ILE A 80 -13.81 -15.36 14.81
N LYS A 81 -14.70 -14.56 15.40
CA LYS A 81 -14.41 -13.17 15.78
C LYS A 81 -13.22 -13.07 16.73
N LYS A 82 -13.15 -13.99 17.69
CA LYS A 82 -12.03 -14.06 18.64
C LYS A 82 -10.70 -14.38 17.94
N GLN A 83 -10.70 -15.35 17.02
CA GLN A 83 -9.51 -15.73 16.26
C GLN A 83 -9.09 -14.66 15.26
N ALA A 84 -10.03 -14.04 14.54
CA ALA A 84 -9.77 -12.93 13.63
C ALA A 84 -9.13 -11.75 14.38
N ARG A 85 -9.67 -11.38 15.56
CA ARG A 85 -9.09 -10.33 16.40
C ARG A 85 -7.71 -10.70 16.96
N LYS A 86 -7.48 -11.97 17.31
CA LYS A 86 -6.16 -12.46 17.72
C LYS A 86 -5.15 -12.36 16.58
N LEU A 87 -5.57 -12.73 15.37
CA LEU A 87 -4.74 -12.62 14.17
C LEU A 87 -4.43 -11.16 13.85
N TYR A 88 -5.42 -10.27 13.89
CA TYR A 88 -5.24 -8.83 13.72
C TYR A 88 -4.15 -8.28 14.65
N LYS A 89 -4.22 -8.60 15.96
CA LYS A 89 -3.18 -8.20 16.92
C LYS A 89 -1.81 -8.78 16.60
N LEU A 90 -1.74 -10.03 16.14
CA LEU A 90 -0.48 -10.66 15.73
C LEU A 90 0.12 -9.98 14.50
N LEU A 91 -0.70 -9.60 13.52
CA LEU A 91 -0.25 -8.87 12.34
C LEU A 91 0.29 -7.48 12.71
N LEU A 92 -0.43 -6.74 13.56
CA LEU A 92 0.03 -5.44 14.05
C LEU A 92 1.34 -5.54 14.84
N ALA A 93 1.53 -6.62 15.62
CA ALA A 93 2.76 -6.84 16.37
C ALA A 93 3.99 -7.10 15.48
N GLU A 94 3.77 -7.47 14.21
CA GLU A 94 4.81 -7.61 13.18
C GLU A 94 4.94 -6.32 12.33
N ASN A 95 4.41 -5.18 12.80
CA ASN A 95 4.40 -3.88 12.12
C ASN A 95 3.70 -3.88 10.75
N ALA A 96 2.77 -4.81 10.50
CA ALA A 96 1.97 -4.79 9.29
C ALA A 96 0.86 -3.74 9.37
N GLU A 97 0.64 -3.00 8.27
CA GLU A 97 -0.54 -2.16 8.10
C GLU A 97 -1.72 -3.03 7.68
N VAL A 98 -2.75 -3.09 8.53
CA VAL A 98 -3.87 -4.03 8.36
C VAL A 98 -5.20 -3.30 8.32
N LEU A 99 -5.91 -3.45 7.20
CA LEU A 99 -7.32 -3.15 7.08
C LEU A 99 -8.13 -4.36 7.54
N TYR A 100 -8.82 -4.23 8.67
CA TYR A 100 -9.66 -5.30 9.22
C TYR A 100 -11.13 -5.07 8.85
N ASP A 101 -11.67 -5.98 8.04
CA ASP A 101 -13.09 -6.00 7.67
C ASP A 101 -13.86 -6.96 8.57
N ASP A 102 -14.41 -6.41 9.66
CA ASP A 102 -15.28 -7.08 10.63
C ASP A 102 -16.78 -6.80 10.42
N ARG A 103 -17.14 -6.18 9.28
CA ARG A 103 -18.52 -5.80 8.94
C ARG A 103 -19.44 -7.02 8.86
N GLY A 104 -20.71 -6.84 9.20
CA GLY A 104 -21.73 -7.91 9.12
C GLY A 104 -22.29 -8.19 7.71
N VAL A 105 -21.54 -7.86 6.65
CA VAL A 105 -21.98 -8.03 5.24
C VAL A 105 -21.55 -9.39 4.68
N SER A 106 -22.15 -9.80 3.56
CA SER A 106 -21.86 -11.09 2.94
C SER A 106 -20.41 -11.19 2.45
N ALA A 107 -19.88 -12.42 2.41
CA ALA A 107 -18.51 -12.69 1.95
C ALA A 107 -18.24 -12.14 0.53
N GLY A 108 -19.22 -12.26 -0.37
CA GLY A 108 -19.11 -11.75 -1.73
C GLY A 108 -18.91 -10.23 -1.78
N VAL A 109 -19.65 -9.47 -0.97
CA VAL A 109 -19.48 -8.02 -0.86
C VAL A 109 -18.09 -7.67 -0.31
N LYS A 110 -17.64 -8.36 0.74
CA LYS A 110 -16.29 -8.16 1.29
C LYS A 110 -15.20 -8.43 0.26
N PHE A 111 -15.34 -9.50 -0.52
CA PHE A 111 -14.35 -9.85 -1.54
C PHE A 111 -14.32 -8.87 -2.70
N ALA A 112 -15.48 -8.36 -3.14
CA ALA A 112 -15.56 -7.32 -4.14
C ALA A 112 -14.93 -6.01 -3.66
N ASP A 113 -15.27 -5.56 -2.44
CA ASP A 113 -14.68 -4.36 -1.84
C ASP A 113 -13.15 -4.52 -1.69
N ALA A 114 -12.70 -5.69 -1.24
CA ALA A 114 -11.28 -5.96 -1.08
C ALA A 114 -10.53 -6.05 -2.42
N ASP A 115 -11.18 -6.51 -3.50
CA ASP A 115 -10.59 -6.49 -4.85
C ASP A 115 -10.53 -5.04 -5.36
N LEU A 116 -11.56 -4.24 -5.09
CA LEU A 116 -11.63 -2.84 -5.50
C LEU A 116 -10.59 -1.96 -4.78
N ILE A 117 -10.48 -2.10 -3.46
CA ILE A 117 -9.53 -1.35 -2.60
C ILE A 117 -8.07 -1.69 -2.97
N GLY A 118 -7.79 -2.96 -3.30
CA GLY A 118 -6.52 -3.33 -3.90
C GLY A 118 -5.35 -3.61 -2.95
N CYS A 119 -5.60 -3.87 -1.67
CA CYS A 119 -4.53 -4.25 -0.72
C CYS A 119 -3.72 -5.45 -1.24
N PRO A 120 -2.37 -5.39 -1.26
CA PRO A 120 -1.51 -6.41 -1.87
C PRO A 120 -1.77 -7.83 -1.37
N LEU A 121 -2.08 -8.00 -0.08
CA LEU A 121 -2.35 -9.29 0.54
C LEU A 121 -3.75 -9.32 1.14
N ARG A 122 -4.53 -10.34 0.82
CA ARG A 122 -5.81 -10.64 1.46
C ARG A 122 -5.64 -11.88 2.34
N ILE A 123 -6.11 -11.77 3.58
CA ILE A 123 -6.16 -12.89 4.52
C ILE A 123 -7.60 -13.11 4.94
N VAL A 124 -8.14 -14.30 4.69
CA VAL A 124 -9.53 -14.64 5.00
C VAL A 124 -9.57 -15.62 6.16
N VAL A 125 -10.37 -15.27 7.16
CA VAL A 125 -10.66 -16.10 8.33
C VAL A 125 -12.08 -16.61 8.19
N SER A 126 -12.22 -17.93 8.08
CA SER A 126 -13.51 -18.61 7.94
C SER A 126 -13.58 -19.84 8.85
N GLU A 127 -14.78 -20.31 9.12
CA GLU A 127 -15.01 -21.45 10.01
C GLU A 127 -14.23 -22.70 9.56
N ARG A 128 -14.36 -23.02 8.27
CA ARG A 128 -13.70 -24.15 7.62
C ARG A 128 -12.18 -24.09 7.69
N THR A 129 -11.60 -22.91 7.56
CA THR A 129 -10.14 -22.75 7.57
C THR A 129 -9.59 -22.83 9.00
N LEU A 130 -10.32 -22.26 9.96
CA LEU A 130 -9.98 -22.29 11.38
C LEU A 130 -10.02 -23.69 11.99
N GLU A 131 -10.96 -24.55 11.58
CA GLU A 131 -11.00 -25.96 12.02
C GLU A 131 -9.69 -26.71 11.69
N SER A 132 -9.02 -26.32 10.61
CA SER A 132 -7.71 -26.87 10.21
C SER A 132 -6.52 -26.06 10.74
N GLY A 133 -6.74 -25.07 11.60
CA GLY A 133 -5.69 -24.16 12.11
C GLY A 133 -5.03 -23.31 11.02
N CYS A 134 -5.72 -23.08 9.92
CA CYS A 134 -5.22 -22.37 8.75
C CYS A 134 -6.04 -21.10 8.48
N VAL A 135 -5.49 -20.24 7.63
CA VAL A 135 -6.20 -19.12 6.99
C VAL A 135 -5.93 -19.15 5.51
N GLU A 136 -6.85 -18.58 4.74
CA GLU A 136 -6.66 -18.44 3.31
C GLU A 136 -5.92 -17.13 3.01
N VAL A 137 -4.85 -17.21 2.23
CA VAL A 137 -4.01 -16.07 1.87
C VAL A 137 -3.96 -15.94 0.35
N LYS A 138 -4.27 -14.76 -0.17
CA LYS A 138 -4.29 -14.46 -1.60
C LYS A 138 -3.58 -13.14 -1.87
N GLU A 139 -2.67 -13.13 -2.83
CA GLU A 139 -2.09 -11.89 -3.35
C GLU A 139 -3.09 -11.23 -4.32
N ARG A 140 -3.28 -9.90 -4.25
CA ARG A 140 -4.27 -9.18 -5.06
C ARG A 140 -4.08 -9.37 -6.57
N SER A 141 -2.84 -9.49 -7.02
CA SER A 141 -2.47 -9.72 -8.42
C SER A 141 -2.62 -11.17 -8.89
N LYS A 142 -2.88 -12.12 -7.97
CA LYS A 142 -2.95 -13.56 -8.29
C LYS A 142 -4.38 -14.09 -8.18
N THR A 143 -4.68 -15.08 -9.01
CA THR A 143 -6.00 -15.74 -9.00
C THR A 143 -6.12 -16.79 -7.89
N LYS A 144 -5.03 -17.49 -7.59
CA LYS A 144 -5.02 -18.62 -6.63
C LYS A 144 -4.78 -18.14 -5.20
N ALA A 145 -5.65 -18.57 -4.31
CA ALA A 145 -5.43 -18.48 -2.87
C ALA A 145 -4.66 -19.71 -2.36
N LYS A 146 -3.94 -19.55 -1.25
CA LYS A 146 -3.18 -20.59 -0.57
C LYS A 146 -3.68 -20.75 0.85
N LEU A 147 -3.83 -21.99 1.30
CA LEU A 147 -4.12 -22.29 2.69
C LEU A 147 -2.81 -22.27 3.48
N ILE A 148 -2.71 -21.40 4.49
CA ILE A 148 -1.48 -21.22 5.27
C ILE A 148 -1.79 -21.41 6.75
N LYS A 149 -1.02 -22.25 7.43
CA LYS A 149 -1.12 -22.42 8.88
C LYS A 149 -0.80 -21.10 9.59
N ILE A 150 -1.58 -20.77 10.61
CA ILE A 150 -1.43 -19.50 11.34
C ILE A 150 -0.01 -19.31 11.90
N ASN A 151 0.66 -20.40 12.32
CA ASN A 151 2.04 -20.34 12.82
C ASN A 151 3.09 -20.00 11.75
N LYS A 152 2.79 -20.21 10.46
CA LYS A 152 3.68 -19.86 9.33
C LYS A 152 3.40 -18.48 8.75
N LEU A 153 2.38 -17.77 9.25
CA LEU A 153 1.98 -16.48 8.68
C LEU A 153 3.09 -15.43 8.76
N LYS A 154 3.87 -15.43 9.85
CA LYS A 154 4.99 -14.49 10.03
C LYS A 154 5.99 -14.52 8.87
N ALA A 155 6.30 -15.69 8.34
CA ALA A 155 7.20 -15.83 7.20
C ALA A 155 6.62 -15.25 5.91
N VAL A 156 5.30 -15.27 5.77
CA VAL A 156 4.60 -14.69 4.61
C VAL A 156 4.57 -13.17 4.70
N ILE A 157 4.32 -12.64 5.90
CA ILE A 157 4.25 -11.19 6.18
C ILE A 157 5.59 -10.51 5.91
N LYS A 158 6.71 -11.09 6.36
CA LYS A 158 8.06 -10.54 6.11
C LYS A 158 8.43 -10.38 4.64
N ASN A 159 7.73 -11.08 3.74
CA ASN A 159 7.93 -10.95 2.31
C ASN A 159 7.00 -9.91 1.68
N HIS A 160 6.12 -9.26 2.44
CA HIS A 160 5.06 -8.37 1.99
C HIS A 160 4.96 -7.06 2.78
N VAL A 161 5.71 -6.94 3.87
CA VAL A 161 5.87 -5.76 4.75
C VAL A 161 7.35 -5.42 4.81
#